data_AF-A0A3B9N1X1-F1
#
_entry.id   AF-A0A3B9N1X1-F1
#
_cell.length_a   1.000
_cell.length_b   1.000
_cell.length_c   1.000
_cell.angle_alpha   90.00
_cell.angle_beta   90.00
_cell.angle_gamma   90.00
#
_symmetry.space_group_name_H-M   'P 1'
#
loop_
_entity.id
_entity.type
_entity.pdbx_description
1 polymer ?
#
loop_
_entity_poly.entity_id
_entity_poly.type
_entity_poly.pdbx_seq_one_letter_code
_entity_poly.pdbx_strand_id
1 'polypeptide(L)' 'HDNFMNAFKINQERLHINENDKSLCFLPLSHVFERTWTLFLIYCGATNVFLENPREVIQELPV' A
#
# COMPACT_ATOMS: atom_id res chain seq x y z
N HIS A 1 16.67 9.09 -6.23
CA HIS A 1 15.32 8.75 -5.70
C HIS A 1 15.34 8.74 -4.16
N ASP A 2 16.14 9.61 -3.56
CA ASP A 2 16.59 9.43 -2.17
C ASP A 2 15.49 9.78 -1.16
N ASN A 3 14.61 10.71 -1.53
CA ASN A 3 13.42 11.03 -0.75
C ASN A 3 12.50 9.81 -0.56
N PHE A 4 12.30 8.99 -1.60
CA PHE A 4 11.52 7.76 -1.49
C PHE A 4 12.23 6.73 -0.62
N MET A 5 13.54 6.56 -0.79
CA MET A 5 14.32 5.61 0.01
C MET A 5 14.29 5.96 1.50
N ASN A 6 14.43 7.24 1.84
CA ASN A 6 14.34 7.71 3.22
C ASN A 6 12.93 7.50 3.79
N ALA A 7 11.88 7.79 3.00
CA ALA A 7 10.51 7.53 3.40
C ALA A 7 10.25 6.02 3.62
N PHE A 8 10.75 5.15 2.74
CA PHE A 8 10.60 3.70 2.88
C PHE A 8 11.33 3.18 4.11
N LYS A 9 12.54 3.67 4.39
CA LYS A 9 13.30 3.31 5.59
C LYS A 9 12.53 3.62 6.87
N ILE A 10 12.01 4.85 7.00
CA ILE A 10 11.22 5.24 8.18
C ILE A 10 9.95 4.40 8.28
N ASN A 11 9.25 4.14 7.17
CA ASN A 11 8.05 3.29 7.21
C ASN A 11 8.37 1.85 7.59
N GLN A 12 9.49 1.27 7.14
CA GLN A 12 9.92 -0.08 7.53
C GLN A 12 10.30 -0.15 9.03
N GLU A 13 10.85 0.92 9.60
CA GLU A 13 11.15 1.00 11.04
C GLU A 13 9.88 1.16 11.90
N ARG A 14 8.82 1.76 11.34
CA ARG A 14 7.56 2.04 12.06
C ARG A 14 6.50 0.95 11.85
N LEU A 15 6.56 0.26 10.72
CA LEU A 15 5.56 -0.70 10.26
C LEU A 15 6.26 -2.02 9.93
N HIS A 16 5.83 -3.11 10.56
CA HIS A 16 6.42 -4.44 10.36
C HIS A 16 5.76 -5.18 9.19
N ILE A 17 5.87 -4.62 7.98
CA ILE A 17 5.29 -5.20 6.77
C ILE A 17 6.22 -6.26 6.18
N ASN A 18 5.67 -7.40 5.79
CA ASN A 18 6.35 -8.53 5.15
C ASN A 18 5.51 -9.12 3.99
N GLU A 19 6.01 -10.17 3.36
CA GLU A 19 5.41 -10.83 2.20
C GLU A 19 4.03 -11.45 2.44
N ASN A 20 3.66 -11.70 3.71
CA ASN A 20 2.36 -12.25 4.06
C ASN A 20 1.28 -11.17 4.20
N ASP A 21 1.67 -9.88 4.20
CA ASP A 21 0.75 -8.78 4.34
C ASP A 21 0.03 -8.46 3.03
N LYS A 22 -1.23 -8.05 3.17
CA LYS A 22 -2.08 -7.60 2.07
C LYS A 22 -2.60 -6.21 2.37
N SER A 23 -2.48 -5.32 1.39
CA SER A 23 -3.04 -3.98 1.42
C SER A 23 -4.17 -3.86 0.41
N LEU A 24 -5.23 -3.13 0.75
CA LEU A 24 -6.27 -2.74 -0.19
C LEU A 24 -5.97 -1.35 -0.74
N CYS A 25 -5.69 -1.26 -2.03
CA CYS A 25 -5.57 0.00 -2.76
C CYS A 25 -6.97 0.58 -2.99
N PHE A 26 -7.42 1.40 -2.05
CA PHE A 26 -8.75 2.01 -2.07
C PHE A 26 -8.80 3.28 -2.93
N LEU A 27 -7.74 4.08 -2.92
CA LEU A 27 -7.69 5.30 -3.73
C LEU A 27 -7.13 5.00 -5.13
N PRO A 28 -7.39 5.87 -6.12
CA PRO A 28 -6.74 5.75 -7.43
C PRO A 28 -5.22 5.93 -7.32
N LEU A 29 -4.44 5.20 -8.13
CA LEU A 29 -2.98 5.36 -8.21
C LEU A 29 -2.51 6.73 -8.72
N SER A 30 -3.41 7.57 -9.22
CA SER A 30 -3.12 8.99 -9.49
C SER A 30 -2.86 9.77 -8.19
N HIS A 31 -3.44 9.34 -7.06
CA HIS A 31 -3.26 9.93 -5.76
C HIS A 31 -1.87 9.62 -5.19
N VAL A 32 -1.15 10.67 -4.78
CA VAL A 32 0.27 10.54 -4.41
C VAL A 32 0.49 9.60 -3.22
N PHE A 33 -0.38 9.63 -2.21
CA PHE A 33 -0.23 8.77 -1.04
C PHE A 33 -0.41 7.30 -1.38
N GLU A 34 -1.43 6.96 -2.17
CA GLU A 34 -1.69 5.59 -2.58
C GLU A 34 -0.60 5.05 -3.51
N ARG A 35 -0.14 5.86 -4.44
CA ARG A 35 0.97 5.49 -5.34
C ARG A 35 2.24 5.22 -4.54
N THR A 36 2.58 6.09 -3.61
CA THR A 36 3.81 5.95 -2.81
C THR A 36 3.72 4.76 -1.85
N TRP A 37 2.54 4.54 -1.27
CA TRP A 37 2.24 3.37 -0.44
C TRP A 37 2.35 2.06 -1.24
N THR A 38 1.77 2.02 -2.45
CA THR A 38 1.89 0.89 -3.37
C THR A 38 3.35 0.53 -3.66
N LEU A 39 4.19 1.55 -3.94
CA LEU A 39 5.62 1.32 -4.18
C LEU A 39 6.34 0.79 -2.93
N PHE A 40 5.98 1.29 -1.74
CA PHE A 40 6.53 0.81 -0.47
C PHE A 40 6.16 -0.66 -0.20
N LEU A 41 4.90 -1.05 -0.42
CA LEU A 41 4.45 -2.43 -0.26
C LEU A 41 5.18 -3.39 -1.19
N ILE A 42 5.34 -3.02 -2.47
CA ILE A 42 6.09 -3.80 -3.44
C ILE A 42 7.55 -3.95 -3.01
N TYR A 43 8.15 -2.88 -2.48
CA TYR A 43 9.51 -2.92 -1.92
C TYR A 43 9.62 -3.89 -0.72
N CYS A 44 8.61 -3.94 0.14
CA CYS A 44 8.53 -4.89 1.27
C CYS A 44 8.15 -6.33 0.87
N GLY A 45 7.78 -6.57 -0.39
CA GLY A 45 7.30 -7.87 -0.87
C GLY A 45 5.83 -8.17 -0.54
N ALA A 46 5.10 -7.21 0.02
CA ALA A 46 3.69 -7.35 0.36
C ALA A 46 2.80 -7.32 -0.90
N THR A 47 1.59 -7.88 -0.77
CA THR A 47 0.61 -7.89 -1.87
C THR A 47 -0.29 -6.65 -1.79
N ASN A 48 -0.41 -5.90 -2.89
CA ASN A 48 -1.36 -4.80 -2.99
C ASN A 48 -2.55 -5.17 -3.89
N VAL A 49 -3.75 -5.18 -3.32
CA VAL A 49 -5.00 -5.59 -3.97
C VAL A 49 -5.75 -4.35 -4.44
N PHE A 50 -6.03 -4.26 -5.73
CA PHE A 50 -6.70 -3.10 -6.32
C PHE A 50 -8.22 -3.23 -6.24
N LEU A 51 -8.88 -2.20 -5.69
CA LEU A 51 -10.32 -2.09 -5.72
C LEU A 51 -10.76 -1.32 -6.98
N GLU A 52 -11.45 -2.01 -7.89
CA GLU A 52 -11.91 -1.41 -9.15
C GLU A 52 -13.03 -0.39 -8.94
N ASN A 53 -13.97 -0.69 -8.04
CA ASN A 53 -15.08 0.20 -7.68
C ASN A 53 -15.01 0.60 -6.19
N PRO A 54 -14.59 1.83 -5.86
CA PRO A 54 -14.50 2.30 -4.48
C PRO A 54 -15.81 2.24 -3.68
N ARG A 55 -16.97 2.18 -4.36
CA ARG A 55 -18.28 2.06 -3.69
C ARG A 55 -18.50 0.68 -3.06
N GLU A 56 -17.75 -0.33 -3.49
CA GLU A 56 -17.88 -1.71 -3.03
C GLU A 56 -16.95 -2.02 -1.84
N VAL A 57 -16.19 -1.03 -1.33
CA VAL A 57 -15.19 -1.23 -0.26
C VAL A 57 -15.75 -1.94 0.96
N ILE A 58 -16.99 -1.65 1.36
CA ILE A 58 -17.61 -2.28 2.55
C ILE A 58 -17.87 -3.77 2.31
N GLN A 59 -18.16 -4.17 1.07
CA GLN A 59 -18.47 -5.55 0.70
C GLN A 59 -17.20 -6.39 0.55
N GLU A 60 -16.10 -5.78 0.10
CA GLU A 60 -14.82 -6.45 -0.14
C GLU A 60 -13.95 -6.58 1.12
N LEU A 61 -14.25 -5.84 2.19
CA LEU A 61 -13.54 -5.96 3.46
C LEU A 61 -13.99 -7.22 4.22
N PRO A 62 -13.05 -8.01 4.77
CA PRO A 62 -13.40 -9.17 5.59
C PRO A 62 -14.15 -8.74 6.87
N VAL A 63 -15.15 -9.53 7.26
CA VAL A 63 -15.95 -9.37 8.49
C VAL A 63 -15.15 -9.74 9.73
#